data_AF-A0A4P9YXM1-F1
#
_entry.id   AF-A0A4P9YXM1-F1
#
_cell.length_a   1.000
_cell.length_b   1.000
_cell.length_c   1.000
_cell.angle_alpha   90.00
_cell.angle_beta   90.00
_cell.angle_gamma   90.00
#
_symmetry.space_group_name_H-M   'P 1'
#
loop_
_entity.id
_entity.type
_entity.pdbx_description
1 polymer ?
#
loop_
_entity_poly.entity_id
_entity_poly.type
_entity_poly.pdbx_seq_one_letter_code
_entity_poly.pdbx_strand_id
1 'polypeptide(L)'
;MLYSGSIDTSVKPAVLACLGDIALAINAQFTPFLANVMGAIQLACQYQIDPTSYEMIEYGNSLRSSILEAYIGITQGLKAVNATEGLAQYVPDIFRNMEAIYNAPNRSPQVLNGLVGLLGDLAETYPGGELTPILTSPWVQQCLREGRSSRYATKSTRNVARWAREMVKRACREQ
;
A
#
# COMPACT_ATOMS: atom_id res chain seq x y z
N MET A 1 -27.32 -1.44 -26.57
CA MET A 1 -26.93 -0.17 -25.92
C MET A 1 -26.93 -0.41 -24.41
N LEU A 2 -25.76 -0.63 -23.80
CA LEU A 2 -25.60 -0.69 -22.34
C LEU A 2 -24.62 0.41 -21.91
N TYR A 3 -24.97 1.65 -22.25
CA TYR A 3 -24.42 2.84 -21.61
C TYR A 3 -25.46 3.30 -20.58
N SER A 4 -25.41 2.74 -19.38
CA SER A 4 -25.97 3.37 -18.20
C SER A 4 -24.84 4.10 -17.50
N GLY A 5 -24.79 5.42 -17.69
CA GLY A 5 -23.77 6.36 -17.20
C GLY A 5 -23.81 6.60 -15.70
N SER A 6 -23.66 5.54 -14.93
CA SER A 6 -23.34 5.57 -13.50
C SER A 6 -22.68 4.24 -13.19
N ILE A 7 -21.37 4.15 -13.45
CA ILE A 7 -20.54 3.19 -12.72
C ILE A 7 -20.81 3.50 -11.26
N ASP A 8 -21.37 2.54 -10.52
CA ASP A 8 -21.39 2.59 -9.05
C ASP A 8 -19.94 2.86 -8.63
N THR A 9 -19.65 4.10 -8.24
CA THR A 9 -18.28 4.58 -8.00
C THR A 9 -17.68 3.97 -6.73
N SER A 10 -18.42 3.09 -6.04
CA SER A 10 -17.82 2.16 -5.11
C SER A 10 -17.09 1.07 -5.90
N VAL A 11 -15.83 1.34 -6.28
CA VAL A 11 -14.93 0.22 -6.56
C VAL A 11 -14.93 -0.63 -5.30
N LYS A 12 -15.58 -1.80 -5.36
CA LYS A 12 -15.69 -2.68 -4.20
C LYS A 12 -14.26 -2.99 -3.75
N PRO A 13 -13.92 -2.84 -2.45
CA PRO A 13 -12.58 -3.11 -1.94
C PRO A 13 -11.98 -4.43 -2.49
N ALA A 14 -12.79 -5.47 -2.57
CA ALA A 14 -12.41 -6.77 -3.13
C ALA A 14 -11.87 -6.71 -4.58
N VAL A 15 -12.36 -5.81 -5.43
CA VAL A 15 -11.86 -5.64 -6.81
C VAL A 15 -10.45 -5.05 -6.80
N LEU A 16 -10.17 -4.09 -5.91
CA LEU A 16 -8.83 -3.50 -5.79
C LEU A 16 -7.81 -4.53 -5.33
N ALA A 17 -8.12 -5.29 -4.28
CA ALA A 17 -7.25 -6.35 -3.78
C ALA A 17 -6.93 -7.38 -4.89
N CYS A 18 -7.95 -7.79 -5.65
CA CYS A 18 -7.81 -8.71 -6.78
C CYS A 18 -6.86 -8.20 -7.87
N LEU A 19 -6.75 -6.88 -8.10
CA LEU A 19 -5.75 -6.34 -9.04
C LEU A 19 -4.31 -6.61 -8.57
N GLY A 20 -4.08 -6.60 -7.26
CA GLY A 20 -2.81 -7.02 -6.66
C GLY A 20 -2.54 -8.51 -6.85
N ASP A 21 -3.54 -9.36 -6.63
CA ASP A 21 -3.43 -10.81 -6.86
C ASP A 21 -3.14 -11.15 -8.33
N ILE A 22 -3.76 -10.42 -9.27
CA ILE A 22 -3.49 -10.55 -10.70
C ILE A 22 -2.04 -10.16 -11.00
N ALA A 23 -1.56 -9.03 -10.44
CA ALA A 23 -0.18 -8.59 -10.63
C ALA A 23 0.83 -9.62 -10.12
N LEU A 24 0.57 -10.25 -8.96
CA LEU A 24 1.36 -11.36 -8.43
C LEU A 24 1.35 -12.59 -9.36
N ALA A 25 0.20 -12.90 -9.97
CA ALA A 25 0.07 -14.09 -10.82
C ALA A 25 0.77 -13.92 -12.18
N ILE A 26 0.71 -12.72 -12.78
CA ILE A 26 1.18 -12.50 -14.15
C ILE A 26 2.50 -11.71 -14.25
N ASN A 27 2.99 -11.17 -13.14
CA ASN A 27 4.28 -10.47 -13.02
C ASN A 27 4.46 -9.39 -14.10
N ALA A 28 5.52 -9.48 -14.94
CA ALA A 28 5.82 -8.50 -15.99
C ALA A 28 4.70 -8.30 -17.01
N GLN A 29 3.80 -9.27 -17.19
CA GLN A 29 2.64 -9.10 -18.08
C GLN A 29 1.63 -8.08 -17.55
N PHE A 30 1.78 -7.64 -16.29
CA PHE A 30 0.96 -6.61 -15.68
C PHE A 30 1.34 -5.19 -16.13
N THR A 31 2.57 -4.97 -16.62
CA THR A 31 3.08 -3.63 -16.98
C THR A 31 2.16 -2.82 -17.90
N PRO A 32 1.51 -3.38 -18.94
CA PRO A 32 0.57 -2.63 -19.78
C PRO A 32 -0.67 -2.09 -19.02
N PHE A 33 -1.04 -2.71 -17.90
CA PHE A 33 -2.20 -2.33 -17.10
C PHE A 33 -1.84 -1.38 -15.95
N LEU A 34 -0.54 -1.23 -15.65
CA LEU A 34 -0.04 -0.52 -14.47
C LEU A 34 -0.60 0.90 -14.37
N ALA A 35 -0.55 1.68 -15.46
CA ALA A 35 -1.04 3.06 -15.46
C ALA A 35 -2.54 3.16 -15.15
N ASN A 36 -3.36 2.29 -15.75
CA ASN A 36 -4.81 2.27 -15.53
C ASN A 36 -5.14 1.86 -14.09
N VAL A 37 -4.43 0.87 -13.56
CA VAL A 37 -4.63 0.38 -12.19
C VAL A 37 -4.19 1.43 -11.17
N MET A 38 -3.05 2.09 -11.38
CA MET A 38 -2.61 3.20 -10.53
C MET A 38 -3.63 4.35 -10.52
N GLY A 39 -4.21 4.68 -11.67
CA GLY A 39 -5.29 5.65 -11.78
C GLY A 39 -6.55 5.24 -10.99
N ALA A 40 -6.96 3.97 -11.08
CA ALA A 40 -8.09 3.45 -10.32
C ALA A 40 -7.85 3.49 -8.79
N ILE A 41 -6.66 3.11 -8.34
CA ILE A 41 -6.29 3.19 -6.92
C ILE A 41 -6.27 4.66 -6.46
N GLN A 42 -5.78 5.59 -7.29
CA GLN A 42 -5.75 7.02 -6.95
C GLN A 42 -7.15 7.62 -6.77
N LEU A 43 -8.14 7.16 -7.53
CA LEU A 43 -9.55 7.53 -7.32
C LEU A 43 -10.08 6.96 -6.00
N ALA A 44 -9.76 5.70 -5.69
CA ALA A 44 -10.16 5.07 -4.44
C ALA A 44 -9.58 5.77 -3.20
N CYS A 45 -8.31 6.22 -3.26
CA CYS A 45 -7.67 6.98 -2.19
C CYS A 45 -8.36 8.32 -1.88
N GLN A 46 -9.11 8.89 -2.84
CA GLN A 46 -9.81 10.17 -2.67
C GLN A 46 -11.20 10.03 -2.04
N TYR A 47 -11.68 8.79 -1.87
CA TYR A 47 -12.99 8.52 -1.31
C TYR A 47 -13.11 9.05 0.13
N GLN A 48 -14.12 9.90 0.35
CA GLN A 48 -14.34 10.52 1.65
C GLN A 48 -15.08 9.55 2.57
N ILE A 49 -14.49 9.28 3.74
CA ILE A 49 -15.08 8.43 4.76
C ILE A 49 -15.61 9.33 5.88
N ASP A 50 -16.92 9.27 6.11
CA ASP A 50 -17.54 9.91 7.27
C ASP A 50 -17.03 9.25 8.57
N PRO A 51 -16.27 9.99 9.42
CA PRO A 51 -15.71 9.43 10.63
C PRO A 51 -16.73 9.29 11.77
N THR A 52 -17.98 9.70 11.57
CA THR A 52 -19.06 9.61 12.57
C THR A 52 -19.97 8.40 12.36
N SER A 53 -20.00 7.86 11.13
CA SER A 53 -20.75 6.65 10.79
C SER A 53 -19.87 5.41 10.98
N TYR A 54 -20.30 4.51 11.88
CA TYR A 54 -19.61 3.24 12.13
C TYR A 54 -19.48 2.39 10.86
N GLU A 55 -20.55 2.30 10.07
CA GLU A 55 -20.57 1.58 8.80
C GLU A 55 -19.54 2.16 7.80
N MET A 56 -19.46 3.49 7.71
CA MET A 56 -18.49 4.15 6.84
C MET A 56 -17.06 3.97 7.33
N ILE A 57 -16.82 3.92 8.65
CA ILE A 57 -15.50 3.60 9.22
C ILE A 57 -15.09 2.16 8.85
N GLU A 58 -15.99 1.20 8.96
CA GLU A 58 -15.72 -0.20 8.59
C GLU A 58 -15.41 -0.32 7.10
N TYR A 59 -16.24 0.28 6.25
CA TYR A 59 -16.00 0.35 4.81
C TYR A 59 -14.67 1.03 4.49
N GLY A 60 -14.36 2.15 5.14
CA GLY A 60 -13.11 2.88 4.95
C GLY A 60 -11.88 2.06 5.34
N ASN A 61 -11.96 1.26 6.40
CA ASN A 61 -10.89 0.33 6.75
C ASN A 61 -10.75 -0.82 5.74
N SER A 62 -11.87 -1.34 5.22
CA SER A 62 -11.84 -2.35 4.15
C SER A 62 -11.19 -1.79 2.88
N LEU A 63 -11.61 -0.61 2.45
CA LEU A 63 -11.07 0.08 1.28
C LEU A 63 -9.56 0.33 1.40
N ARG A 64 -9.10 0.86 2.53
CA ARG A 64 -7.68 1.13 2.80
C ARG A 64 -6.85 -0.16 2.81
N SER A 65 -7.35 -1.22 3.44
CA SER A 65 -6.67 -2.52 3.40
C SER A 65 -6.53 -3.04 1.97
N SER A 66 -7.59 -2.98 1.16
CA SER A 66 -7.53 -3.44 -0.22
C SER A 66 -6.65 -2.58 -1.12
N ILE A 67 -6.56 -1.26 -0.88
CA ILE A 67 -5.58 -0.39 -1.55
C ILE A 67 -4.16 -0.84 -1.23
N LEU A 68 -3.87 -1.12 0.04
CA LEU A 68 -2.54 -1.58 0.47
C LEU A 68 -2.21 -2.96 -0.10
N GLU A 69 -3.17 -3.89 -0.10
CA GLU A 69 -3.03 -5.22 -0.70
C GLU A 69 -2.75 -5.12 -2.21
N ALA A 70 -3.45 -4.22 -2.92
CA ALA A 70 -3.20 -3.96 -4.33
C ALA A 70 -1.76 -3.48 -4.57
N TYR A 71 -1.31 -2.49 -3.80
CA TYR A 71 0.06 -1.98 -3.90
C TYR A 71 1.11 -3.03 -3.56
N ILE A 72 0.88 -3.84 -2.52
CA ILE A 72 1.76 -4.95 -2.13
C ILE A 72 1.88 -5.95 -3.27
N GLY A 73 0.74 -6.40 -3.82
CA GLY A 73 0.72 -7.39 -4.89
C GLY A 73 1.41 -6.89 -6.17
N ILE A 74 1.16 -5.62 -6.55
CA ILE A 74 1.83 -4.99 -7.69
C ILE A 74 3.35 -4.90 -7.45
N THR A 75 3.76 -4.43 -6.28
CA THR A 75 5.19 -4.28 -5.94
C THR A 75 5.90 -5.62 -5.95
N GLN A 76 5.33 -6.63 -5.28
CA GLN A 76 5.91 -7.97 -5.20
C GLN A 76 5.93 -8.68 -6.56
N GLY A 77 4.85 -8.59 -7.36
CA GLY A 77 4.76 -9.24 -8.67
C GLY A 77 5.75 -8.67 -9.68
N LEU A 78 5.91 -7.34 -9.72
CA LEU A 78 6.91 -6.72 -10.59
C LEU A 78 8.35 -6.97 -10.10
N LYS A 79 8.58 -6.94 -8.78
CA LYS A 79 9.88 -7.26 -8.17
C LYS A 79 10.33 -8.68 -8.49
N ALA A 80 9.43 -9.66 -8.48
CA ALA A 80 9.76 -11.08 -8.69
C ALA A 80 10.48 -11.37 -10.03
N VAL A 81 10.33 -10.48 -11.02
CA VAL A 81 10.93 -10.59 -12.35
C VAL A 81 11.77 -9.37 -12.73
N ASN A 82 12.16 -8.54 -11.75
CA ASN A 82 12.92 -7.30 -11.95
C ASN A 82 12.30 -6.31 -12.95
N ALA A 83 10.96 -6.25 -13.03
CA ALA A 83 10.21 -5.35 -13.93
C ALA A 83 9.69 -4.09 -13.21
N THR A 84 10.52 -3.47 -12.37
CA THR A 84 10.10 -2.40 -11.44
C THR A 84 10.31 -0.99 -12.00
N GLU A 85 10.95 -0.84 -13.16
CA GLU A 85 11.24 0.46 -13.80
C GLU A 85 9.97 1.31 -13.97
N GLY A 86 8.88 0.70 -14.45
CA GLY A 86 7.60 1.37 -14.63
C GLY A 86 6.92 1.76 -13.32
N LEU A 87 7.21 1.05 -12.22
CA LEU A 87 6.64 1.31 -10.89
C LEU A 87 7.29 2.51 -10.21
N ALA A 88 8.58 2.76 -10.46
CA ALA A 88 9.36 3.80 -9.79
C ALA A 88 8.71 5.19 -9.85
N GLN A 89 8.10 5.56 -10.98
CA GLN A 89 7.42 6.85 -11.15
C GLN A 89 6.20 7.04 -10.23
N TYR A 90 5.58 5.95 -9.77
CA TYR A 90 4.39 5.99 -8.89
C TYR A 90 4.75 5.96 -7.41
N VAL A 91 6.00 5.63 -7.05
CA VAL A 91 6.43 5.50 -5.65
C VAL A 91 6.16 6.76 -4.82
N PRO A 92 6.40 8.00 -5.30
CA PRO A 92 6.07 9.21 -4.53
C PRO A 92 4.58 9.30 -4.17
N ASP A 93 3.70 8.97 -5.12
CA ASP A 93 2.25 8.98 -4.90
C ASP A 93 1.80 7.85 -3.97
N ILE A 94 2.40 6.66 -4.09
CA ILE A 94 2.17 5.55 -3.17
C ILE A 94 2.51 5.98 -1.74
N PHE A 95 3.67 6.60 -1.50
CA PHE A 95 4.06 7.09 -0.18
C PHE A 95 3.11 8.15 0.37
N ARG A 96 2.69 9.11 -0.47
CA ARG A 96 1.71 10.14 -0.09
C ARG A 96 0.38 9.51 0.33
N ASN A 97 -0.09 8.51 -0.41
CA ASN A 97 -1.31 7.78 -0.08
C ASN A 97 -1.15 6.95 1.20
N MET A 98 -0.01 6.27 1.39
CA MET A 98 0.30 5.54 2.62
C MET A 98 0.30 6.45 3.84
N GLU A 99 0.92 7.63 3.76
CA GLU A 99 0.92 8.60 4.86
C GLU A 99 -0.50 9.11 5.17
N ALA A 100 -1.31 9.39 4.15
CA ALA A 100 -2.72 9.77 4.34
C ALA A 100 -3.51 8.64 5.03
N ILE A 101 -3.31 7.39 4.61
CA ILE A 101 -3.92 6.21 5.24
C ILE A 101 -3.43 6.06 6.68
N TYR A 102 -2.13 6.27 6.94
CA TYR A 102 -1.54 6.22 8.27
C TYR A 102 -2.01 7.37 9.17
N ASN A 103 -2.44 8.51 8.65
CA ASN A 103 -2.97 9.60 9.47
C ASN A 103 -4.49 9.57 9.63
N ALA A 104 -5.19 8.69 8.90
CA ALA A 104 -6.64 8.56 9.00
C ALA A 104 -7.09 8.13 10.42
N PRO A 105 -8.23 8.61 10.93
CA PRO A 105 -8.77 8.18 12.22
C PRO A 105 -9.29 6.74 12.15
N ASN A 106 -9.43 6.10 13.32
CA ASN A 106 -10.07 4.79 13.49
C ASN A 106 -9.50 3.67 12.59
N ARG A 107 -8.18 3.64 12.38
CA ARG A 107 -7.51 2.59 11.57
C ARG A 107 -7.61 1.22 12.23
N SER A 108 -7.87 0.20 11.43
CA SER A 108 -7.82 -1.18 11.88
C SER A 108 -6.37 -1.70 11.98
N PRO A 109 -6.11 -2.74 12.80
CA PRO A 109 -4.81 -3.41 12.82
C PRO A 109 -4.37 -3.99 11.47
N GLN A 110 -5.33 -4.35 10.61
CA GLN A 110 -5.10 -4.85 9.24
C GLN A 110 -4.48 -3.76 8.36
N VAL A 111 -5.01 -2.52 8.45
CA VAL A 111 -4.43 -1.36 7.74
C VAL A 111 -3.00 -1.12 8.20
N LEU A 112 -2.73 -1.16 9.51
CA LEU A 112 -1.36 -1.03 10.04
C LEU A 112 -0.43 -2.14 9.50
N ASN A 113 -0.91 -3.38 9.44
CA ASN A 113 -0.15 -4.49 8.88
C ASN A 113 0.20 -4.26 7.40
N GLY A 114 -0.77 -3.81 6.60
CA GLY A 114 -0.55 -3.48 5.18
C GLY A 114 0.43 -2.33 4.98
N LEU A 115 0.34 -1.25 5.77
CA LEU A 115 1.27 -0.13 5.71
C LEU A 115 2.72 -0.58 5.98
N VAL A 116 2.90 -1.35 7.05
CA VAL A 116 4.22 -1.86 7.44
C VAL A 116 4.75 -2.85 6.40
N GLY A 117 3.90 -3.73 5.87
CA GLY A 117 4.27 -4.67 4.81
C GLY A 117 4.76 -3.94 3.56
N LEU A 118 3.96 -2.98 3.07
CA LEU A 118 4.28 -2.20 1.88
C LEU A 118 5.56 -1.36 2.04
N LEU A 119 5.81 -0.79 3.23
CA LEU A 119 7.08 -0.11 3.52
C LEU A 119 8.29 -1.05 3.37
N GLY A 120 8.17 -2.29 3.87
CA GLY A 120 9.20 -3.30 3.73
C GLY A 120 9.39 -3.74 2.28
N ASP A 121 8.29 -3.96 1.54
CA ASP A 121 8.33 -4.36 0.14
C ASP A 121 8.98 -3.29 -0.74
N LEU A 122 8.63 -2.02 -0.56
CA LEU A 122 9.23 -0.91 -1.32
C LEU A 122 10.71 -0.76 -0.99
N ALA A 123 11.10 -0.86 0.29
CA ALA A 123 12.51 -0.80 0.68
C ALA A 123 13.33 -1.98 0.13
N GLU A 124 12.75 -3.19 0.07
CA GLU A 124 13.41 -4.36 -0.53
C GLU A 124 13.48 -4.26 -2.05
N THR A 125 12.50 -3.60 -2.69
CA THR A 125 12.44 -3.42 -4.15
C THR A 125 13.49 -2.43 -4.66
N TYR A 126 13.80 -1.40 -3.87
CA TYR A 126 14.74 -0.33 -4.23
C TYR A 126 15.83 -0.19 -3.16
N PRO A 127 16.80 -1.13 -3.11
CA PRO A 127 17.81 -1.18 -2.07
C PRO A 127 18.96 -0.17 -2.25
N GLY A 128 19.11 0.44 -3.45
CA GLY A 128 20.25 1.28 -3.84
C GLY A 128 20.22 2.72 -3.30
N GLY A 129 19.51 2.96 -2.20
CA GLY A 129 19.41 4.28 -1.58
C GLY A 129 18.45 5.27 -2.26
N GLU A 130 17.80 4.90 -3.36
CA GLU A 130 16.93 5.79 -4.15
C GLU A 130 15.76 6.33 -3.33
N LEU A 131 15.23 5.50 -2.41
CA LEU A 131 14.10 5.84 -1.56
C LEU A 131 14.51 6.42 -0.20
N THR A 132 15.81 6.66 0.05
CA THR A 132 16.29 7.18 1.35
C THR A 132 15.55 8.46 1.80
N PRO A 133 15.33 9.48 0.94
CA PRO A 133 14.66 10.71 1.37
C PRO A 133 13.24 10.47 1.89
N ILE A 134 12.50 9.55 1.27
CA ILE A 134 11.11 9.26 1.66
C ILE A 134 11.04 8.25 2.80
N LEU A 135 11.92 7.24 2.84
CA LEU A 135 12.00 6.22 3.89
C LEU A 135 12.48 6.74 5.25
N THR A 136 13.21 7.86 5.25
CA THR A 136 13.66 8.54 6.49
C THR A 136 12.62 9.51 7.06
N SER A 137 11.48 9.66 6.40
CA SER A 137 10.39 10.53 6.87
C SER A 137 9.91 10.14 8.28
N PRO A 138 9.52 11.11 9.14
CA PRO A 138 9.13 10.83 10.52
C PRO A 138 7.98 9.83 10.65
N TRP A 139 6.97 9.92 9.78
CA TRP A 139 5.80 9.03 9.81
C TRP A 139 6.17 7.57 9.58
N VAL A 140 7.17 7.28 8.72
CA VAL A 140 7.65 5.93 8.44
C VAL A 140 8.22 5.30 9.71
N GLN A 141 9.07 6.04 10.42
CA GLN A 141 9.67 5.60 11.68
C GLN A 141 8.63 5.42 12.79
N GLN A 142 7.58 6.24 12.79
CA GLN A 142 6.45 6.10 13.72
C GLN A 142 5.62 4.86 13.39
N CYS A 143 5.27 4.65 12.11
CA CYS A 143 4.50 3.50 11.64
C CYS A 143 5.21 2.17 11.96
N LEU A 144 6.51 2.05 11.66
CA LEU A 144 7.31 0.86 11.97
C LEU A 144 7.38 0.59 13.49
N ARG A 145 7.44 1.66 14.29
CA ARG A 145 7.44 1.55 15.76
C ARG A 145 6.08 1.09 16.27
N GLU A 146 5.01 1.70 15.78
CA GLU A 146 3.63 1.34 16.11
C GLU A 146 3.36 -0.14 15.79
N GLY A 147 3.72 -0.62 14.61
CA GLY A 147 3.56 -2.03 14.22
C GLY A 147 4.29 -3.02 15.14
N ARG A 148 5.38 -2.60 15.79
CA ARG A 148 6.13 -3.43 16.74
C ARG A 148 5.59 -3.40 18.16
N SER A 149 5.18 -2.24 18.65
CA SER A 149 4.87 -2.03 20.07
C SER A 149 3.40 -1.83 20.38
N SER A 150 2.54 -1.70 19.37
CA SER A 150 1.10 -1.53 19.59
C SER A 150 0.53 -2.74 20.34
N ARG A 151 -0.29 -2.44 21.36
CA ARG A 151 -1.07 -3.42 22.11
C ARG A 151 -2.10 -4.16 21.23
N TYR A 152 -2.55 -3.50 20.16
CA TYR A 152 -3.53 -4.02 19.20
C TYR A 152 -2.86 -4.74 18.03
N ALA A 153 -1.53 -4.67 17.89
CA ALA A 153 -0.81 -5.39 16.85
C ALA A 153 -0.81 -6.90 17.12
N THR A 154 -1.09 -7.69 16.07
CA THR A 154 -1.00 -9.14 16.13
C THR A 154 0.45 -9.61 16.18
N LYS A 155 0.69 -10.89 16.52
CA LYS A 155 2.03 -11.49 16.41
C LYS A 155 2.58 -11.39 14.99
N SER A 156 1.72 -11.57 13.98
CA SER A 156 2.08 -11.43 12.57
C SER A 156 2.56 -10.01 12.26
N THR A 157 1.78 -8.99 12.65
CA THR A 157 2.13 -7.58 12.45
C THR A 157 3.47 -7.20 13.07
N ARG A 158 3.76 -7.70 14.27
CA ARG A 158 5.06 -7.45 14.92
C ARG A 158 6.22 -8.08 14.17
N ASN A 159 6.03 -9.26 13.57
CA ASN A 159 7.04 -9.92 12.76
C ASN A 159 7.28 -9.15 11.45
N VAL A 160 6.21 -8.78 10.75
CA VAL A 160 6.29 -7.95 9.53
C VAL A 160 6.98 -6.62 9.84
N ALA A 161 6.67 -5.98 10.97
CA ALA A 161 7.31 -4.73 11.37
C ALA A 161 8.80 -4.85 11.71
N ARG A 162 9.24 -6.00 12.22
CA ARG A 162 10.67 -6.26 12.43
C ARG A 162 11.39 -6.43 11.09
N TRP A 163 10.80 -7.20 10.16
CA TRP A 163 11.35 -7.38 8.81
C TRP A 163 11.39 -6.06 8.04
N ALA A 164 10.28 -5.33 7.98
CA ALA A 164 10.19 -4.06 7.26
C ALA A 164 11.23 -3.05 7.76
N ARG A 165 11.44 -2.95 9.08
CA ARG A 165 12.48 -2.08 9.65
C ARG A 165 13.88 -2.47 9.19
N GLU A 166 14.17 -3.76 9.07
CA GLU A 166 15.46 -4.24 8.58
C GLU A 166 15.64 -3.90 7.09
N MET A 167 14.59 -4.06 6.27
CA MET A 167 14.63 -3.68 4.85
C MET A 167 14.85 -2.17 4.68
N VAL A 168 14.10 -1.33 5.40
CA VAL A 168 14.29 0.12 5.40
C VAL A 168 15.71 0.50 5.81
N LYS A 169 16.26 -0.16 6.82
CA LYS A 169 17.64 0.09 7.27
C LYS A 169 18.67 -0.28 6.20
N ARG A 170 18.45 -1.36 5.45
CA ARG A 170 19.34 -1.79 4.36
C ARG A 170 19.26 -0.82 3.20
N ALA A 171 18.05 -0.48 2.75
CA ALA A 171 17.83 0.46 1.66
C ALA A 171 18.48 1.83 1.92
N CYS A 172 18.48 2.32 3.16
CA CYS A 172 19.09 3.61 3.52
C CYS A 172 20.60 3.55 3.82
N ARG A 173 21.26 2.38 3.78
CA ARG A 173 22.67 2.21 4.19
C ARG A 173 23.68 2.31 3.05
N GLU A 174 23.26 2.20 1.79
CA GLU A 174 24.16 2.18 0.63
C GLU A 174 24.56 3.60 0.14
N GLN A 175 24.87 4.51 1.06
CA GLN A 175 25.49 5.82 0.76
C GLN A 175 26.94 5.87 1.22
#